data_AF-A0A9Q1G3I8-F1
#
_entry.id   AF-A0A9Q1G3I8-F1
#
_cell.length_a   1.000
_cell.length_b   1.000
_cell.length_c   1.000
_cell.angle_alpha   90.00
_cell.angle_beta   90.00
_cell.angle_gamma   90.00
#
_symmetry.space_group_name_H-M   'P 1'
#
loop_
_entity.id
_entity.type
_entity.pdbx_description
1 polymer ?
#
loop_
_entity_poly.entity_id
_entity_poly.type
_entity_poly.pdbx_seq_one_letter_code
_entity_poly.pdbx_strand_id
1 'polypeptide(L)'
;MREAGQRVQPNLSRYTVASIIRIFRLENRRPEGGRQRLFTHEQELAIVNIVLANNTIRLHQLRGQIISDHRTFHDINRVSISTLCRILRQHQLTMKQLYRVTFERNSVRVKDLRYVQRVLDFDAAAQPHGFIFRIQSS
;
A
#
# COMPACT_ATOMS: atom_id res chain seq x y z
N MET A 1 9.08 -39.53 -36.82
CA MET A 1 9.45 -38.65 -35.68
C MET A 1 9.55 -39.46 -34.38
N ARG A 2 10.59 -40.30 -34.21
CA ARG A 2 10.76 -41.06 -32.96
C ARG A 2 12.22 -41.47 -32.72
N GLU A 3 13.16 -40.52 -32.82
CA GLU A 3 14.60 -40.78 -32.62
C GLU A 3 15.26 -39.68 -31.77
N ALA A 4 14.68 -39.37 -30.61
CA ALA A 4 15.30 -38.44 -29.65
C ALA A 4 15.18 -38.88 -28.19
N GLY A 5 14.91 -40.17 -27.95
CA GLY A 5 14.69 -40.73 -26.60
C GLY A 5 15.90 -41.44 -25.98
N GLN A 6 16.98 -41.68 -26.72
CA GLN A 6 18.18 -42.34 -26.20
C GLN A 6 19.34 -41.35 -26.12
N ARG A 7 19.24 -40.38 -25.22
CA ARG A 7 20.37 -39.50 -24.90
C ARG A 7 20.75 -39.67 -23.44
N VAL A 8 21.91 -40.32 -23.26
CA VAL A 8 22.68 -40.49 -22.04
C VAL A 8 21.97 -41.28 -20.94
N GLN A 9 22.37 -42.54 -20.78
CA GLN A 9 22.10 -43.28 -19.53
C GLN A 9 22.98 -42.67 -18.44
N PRO A 10 22.41 -42.04 -17.40
CA PRO A 10 23.22 -41.52 -16.30
C PRO A 10 23.88 -42.69 -15.56
N ASN A 11 25.17 -42.59 -15.25
CA ASN A 11 25.86 -43.53 -14.35
C ASN A 11 25.45 -43.25 -12.90
N LEU A 12 24.16 -43.40 -12.63
CA LEU A 12 23.50 -43.11 -11.38
C LEU A 12 22.65 -44.32 -11.01
N SER A 13 22.75 -44.76 -9.76
CA SER A 13 21.94 -45.86 -9.25
C SER A 13 20.46 -45.56 -9.41
N ARG A 14 19.67 -46.59 -9.73
CA ARG A 14 18.19 -46.50 -9.82
C ARG A 14 17.57 -45.84 -8.59
N TYR A 15 18.18 -46.03 -7.41
CA TYR A 15 17.73 -45.42 -6.15
C TYR A 15 17.97 -43.92 -6.12
N THR A 16 19.10 -43.45 -6.63
CA THR A 16 19.42 -42.03 -6.74
C THR A 16 18.47 -41.35 -7.72
N VAL A 17 18.21 -41.98 -8.87
CA VAL A 17 17.25 -41.49 -9.86
C VAL A 17 15.84 -41.41 -9.26
N ALA A 18 15.41 -42.46 -8.53
CA ALA A 18 14.12 -42.47 -7.86
C ALA A 18 14.00 -41.36 -6.78
N SER A 19 15.06 -41.13 -6.00
CA SER A 19 15.10 -40.04 -5.02
C SER A 19 15.03 -38.67 -5.68
N ILE A 20 15.78 -38.43 -6.76
CA ILE A 20 15.74 -37.16 -7.50
C ILE A 20 14.35 -36.91 -8.07
N ILE A 21 13.73 -37.93 -8.69
CA ILE A 21 12.36 -37.82 -9.21
C ILE A 21 11.36 -37.55 -8.08
N ARG A 22 11.52 -38.20 -6.92
CA ARG A 22 10.67 -38.00 -5.75
C ARG A 22 10.82 -36.57 -5.20
N ILE A 23 12.04 -36.07 -5.07
CA ILE A 23 12.33 -34.70 -4.62
C ILE A 23 11.77 -33.70 -5.61
N PHE A 24 12.02 -33.86 -6.91
CA PHE A 24 11.48 -33.00 -7.95
C PHE A 24 9.94 -33.00 -7.94
N ARG A 25 9.30 -34.15 -7.71
CA ARG A 25 7.83 -34.21 -7.56
C ARG A 25 7.33 -33.55 -6.29
N LEU A 26 8.12 -33.53 -5.21
CA LEU A 26 7.80 -32.87 -3.95
C LEU A 26 8.02 -31.34 -4.03
N GLU A 27 9.12 -30.90 -4.62
CA GLU A 27 9.45 -29.48 -4.85
C GLU A 27 8.52 -28.83 -5.89
N ASN A 28 8.12 -29.56 -6.93
CA ASN A 28 7.13 -29.07 -7.90
C ASN A 28 5.68 -29.25 -7.47
N ARG A 29 5.43 -29.68 -6.22
CA ARG A 29 4.10 -29.46 -5.64
C ARG A 29 3.94 -27.96 -5.53
N ARG A 30 2.91 -27.42 -6.21
CA ARG A 30 2.43 -26.07 -5.91
C ARG A 30 2.31 -25.97 -4.38
N PRO A 31 2.80 -24.90 -3.74
CA PRO A 31 2.66 -24.74 -2.30
C PRO A 31 1.18 -24.54 -1.97
N GLU A 32 0.43 -25.65 -1.89
CA GLU A 32 -0.96 -25.71 -1.42
C GLU A 32 -1.02 -25.64 0.12
N GLY A 33 0.13 -25.41 0.77
CA GLY A 33 0.27 -25.18 2.20
C GLY A 33 0.35 -23.70 2.53
N GLY A 34 -0.70 -22.94 2.22
CA GLY A 34 -0.85 -21.55 2.65
C GLY A 34 -1.99 -21.42 3.64
N ARG A 35 -1.76 -20.78 4.80
CA ARG A 35 -2.84 -20.38 5.72
C ARG A 35 -3.93 -19.69 4.92
N GLN A 36 -5.17 -20.20 4.99
CA GLN A 36 -6.31 -19.65 4.26
C GLN A 36 -6.41 -18.14 4.48
N ARG A 37 -6.64 -17.39 3.38
CA ARG A 37 -6.80 -15.94 3.44
C ARG A 37 -8.06 -15.63 4.23
N LEU A 38 -7.94 -14.75 5.22
CA LEU A 38 -9.06 -14.33 6.06
C LEU A 38 -10.05 -13.43 5.31
N PHE A 39 -9.59 -12.80 4.23
CA PHE A 39 -10.42 -11.99 3.33
C PHE A 39 -10.37 -12.57 1.93
N THR A 40 -11.50 -12.54 1.24
CA THR A 40 -11.55 -12.77 -0.21
C THR A 40 -10.97 -11.56 -0.94
N HIS A 41 -10.58 -11.74 -2.21
CA HIS A 41 -10.01 -10.64 -2.98
C HIS A 41 -10.98 -9.45 -3.11
N GLU A 42 -12.27 -9.73 -3.34
CA GLU A 42 -13.35 -8.73 -3.35
C GLU A 42 -13.41 -7.92 -2.05
N GLN A 43 -13.28 -8.60 -0.91
CA GLN A 43 -13.29 -7.94 0.40
C GLN A 43 -12.03 -7.07 0.61
N GLU A 44 -10.86 -7.51 0.13
CA GLU A 44 -9.65 -6.68 0.19
C GLU A 44 -9.81 -5.40 -0.65
N LEU A 45 -10.40 -5.50 -1.84
CA LEU A 45 -10.68 -4.33 -2.69
C LEU A 45 -11.69 -3.37 -2.05
N ALA A 46 -12.71 -3.89 -1.37
CA ALA A 46 -13.65 -3.07 -0.61
C ALA A 46 -12.94 -2.28 0.51
N ILE A 47 -12.00 -2.91 1.22
CA ILE A 47 -11.18 -2.23 2.25
C ILE A 47 -10.34 -1.11 1.63
N VAL A 48 -9.72 -1.38 0.47
CA VAL A 48 -8.95 -0.37 -0.27
C VAL A 48 -9.84 0.81 -0.68
N ASN A 49 -11.04 0.54 -1.20
CA ASN A 49 -11.97 1.59 -1.61
C ASN A 49 -12.40 2.48 -0.43
N ILE A 50 -12.65 1.89 0.74
CA ILE A 50 -12.97 2.65 1.97
C ILE A 50 -11.82 3.58 2.36
N VAL A 51 -10.57 3.09 2.30
CA VAL A 51 -9.38 3.90 2.62
C VAL A 51 -9.18 5.02 1.60
N LEU A 52 -9.39 4.76 0.32
CA LEU A 52 -9.30 5.78 -0.74
C LEU A 52 -10.39 6.85 -0.60
N ALA A 53 -11.62 6.44 -0.27
CA ALA A 53 -12.73 7.37 -0.05
C ALA A 53 -12.52 8.26 1.19
N ASN A 54 -11.83 7.75 2.20
CA ASN A 54 -11.52 8.49 3.42
C ASN A 54 -10.04 8.35 3.81
N ASN A 55 -9.17 9.11 3.15
CA ASN A 55 -7.73 9.12 3.41
C ASN A 55 -7.34 9.49 4.85
N THR A 56 -8.27 10.02 5.67
CA THR A 56 -8.02 10.38 7.07
C THR A 56 -8.40 9.28 8.06
N ILE A 57 -8.97 8.16 7.57
CA ILE A 57 -9.46 7.08 8.41
C ILE A 57 -8.31 6.42 9.20
N ARG A 58 -8.49 6.28 10.51
CA ARG A 58 -7.55 5.53 11.36
C ARG A 58 -7.84 4.03 11.30
N LEU A 59 -6.83 3.20 11.51
CA LEU A 59 -6.95 1.74 11.48
C LEU A 59 -8.02 1.17 12.43
N HIS A 60 -8.21 1.78 13.61
CA HIS A 60 -9.27 1.37 14.53
C HIS A 60 -10.67 1.68 13.99
N GLN A 61 -10.84 2.82 13.32
CA GLN A 61 -12.11 3.21 12.72
C GLN A 61 -12.44 2.32 11.51
N LEU A 62 -11.43 2.03 10.68
CA LEU A 62 -11.54 1.08 9.58
C LEU A 62 -11.97 -0.30 10.09
N ARG A 63 -11.34 -0.79 11.17
CA ARG A 63 -11.75 -2.05 11.82
C ARG A 63 -13.20 -2.02 12.28
N GLY A 64 -13.63 -0.92 12.91
CA GLY A 64 -15.02 -0.75 13.36
C GLY A 64 -16.02 -0.78 12.19
N GLN A 65 -15.69 -0.12 11.08
CA GLN A 65 -16.53 -0.16 9.87
C GLN A 65 -16.60 -1.57 9.28
N ILE A 66 -15.48 -2.28 9.18
CA ILE A 66 -15.45 -3.67 8.68
C ILE A 66 -16.32 -4.60 9.54
N ILE A 67 -16.27 -4.46 10.87
CA ILE A 67 -17.09 -5.25 11.79
C ILE A 67 -18.57 -4.84 11.71
N SER A 68 -18.88 -3.59 11.37
CA SER A 68 -20.26 -3.11 11.26
C SER A 68 -20.90 -3.50 9.92
N ASP A 69 -20.12 -3.54 8.84
CA ASP A 69 -20.56 -3.87 7.47
C ASP A 69 -20.69 -5.38 7.22
N HIS A 70 -21.72 -5.98 7.80
CA HIS A 70 -22.05 -7.39 7.63
C HIS A 70 -22.50 -7.75 6.19
N ARG A 71 -22.83 -6.76 5.36
CA ARG A 71 -23.21 -6.99 3.95
C ARG A 71 -22.02 -7.46 3.11
N THR A 72 -20.85 -6.87 3.33
CA THR A 72 -19.63 -7.16 2.55
C THR A 72 -18.72 -8.14 3.29
N PHE A 73 -18.72 -8.10 4.63
CA PHE A 73 -17.81 -8.86 5.50
C PHE A 73 -18.56 -9.88 6.38
N HIS A 74 -19.52 -10.61 5.79
CA HIS A 74 -20.45 -11.54 6.45
C HIS A 74 -19.82 -12.58 7.39
N ASP A 75 -18.58 -13.02 7.13
CA ASP A 75 -17.90 -14.06 7.91
C ASP A 75 -16.90 -13.52 8.95
N ILE A 76 -16.74 -12.20 9.05
CA ILE A 76 -15.57 -11.60 9.70
C ILE A 76 -15.96 -10.89 10.99
N ASN A 77 -16.07 -11.67 12.06
CA ASN A 77 -16.40 -11.17 13.40
C ASN A 77 -15.20 -10.59 14.16
N ARG A 78 -13.97 -10.97 13.78
CA ARG A 78 -12.74 -10.51 14.44
C ARG A 78 -11.61 -10.30 13.43
N VAL A 79 -11.06 -9.09 13.43
CA VAL A 79 -9.90 -8.72 12.61
C VAL A 79 -8.86 -8.06 13.50
N SER A 80 -7.61 -8.54 13.41
CA SER A 80 -6.48 -7.86 14.05
C SER A 80 -6.03 -6.67 13.20
N ILE A 81 -5.55 -5.62 13.87
CA ILE A 81 -4.99 -4.44 13.20
C ILE A 81 -3.81 -4.83 12.30
N SER A 82 -3.02 -5.83 12.71
CA SER A 82 -1.90 -6.37 11.92
C SER A 82 -2.35 -6.96 10.58
N THR A 83 -3.50 -7.62 10.53
CA THR A 83 -4.06 -8.18 9.28
C THR A 83 -4.46 -7.07 8.32
N LEU A 84 -5.12 -6.01 8.81
CA LEU A 84 -5.43 -4.83 8.00
C LEU A 84 -4.14 -4.16 7.49
N CYS A 85 -3.15 -3.96 8.35
CA CYS A 85 -1.86 -3.41 7.94
C CYS A 85 -1.13 -4.26 6.88
N ARG A 86 -1.33 -5.58 6.88
CA ARG A 86 -0.75 -6.48 5.87
C ARG A 86 -1.49 -6.36 4.54
N ILE A 87 -2.82 -6.31 4.56
CA ILE A 87 -3.65 -6.14 3.36
C ILE A 87 -3.35 -4.80 2.70
N LEU A 88 -3.33 -3.72 3.47
CA LEU A 88 -2.99 -2.39 2.93
C LEU A 88 -1.61 -2.39 2.27
N ARG A 89 -0.60 -3.01 2.90
CA ARG A 89 0.74 -3.16 2.31
C ARG A 89 0.74 -4.01 1.04
N GLN A 90 -0.05 -5.07 0.98
CA GLN A 90 -0.18 -5.93 -0.21
C GLN A 90 -0.75 -5.15 -1.40
N HIS A 91 -1.62 -4.17 -1.14
CA HIS A 91 -2.20 -3.26 -2.12
C HIS A 91 -1.42 -1.94 -2.27
N GLN A 92 -0.15 -1.90 -1.85
CA GLN A 92 0.75 -0.74 -1.94
C GLN A 92 0.27 0.52 -1.20
N LEU A 93 -0.69 0.38 -0.29
CA LEU A 93 -1.13 1.45 0.59
C LEU A 93 -0.27 1.49 1.85
N THR A 94 0.43 2.60 2.04
CA THR A 94 1.21 2.86 3.25
C THR A 94 0.51 3.89 4.14
N MET A 95 0.33 3.54 5.41
CA MET A 95 -0.22 4.47 6.40
C MET A 95 0.85 5.50 6.74
N LYS A 96 0.65 6.75 6.33
CA LYS A 96 1.50 7.86 6.76
C LYS A 96 0.86 8.58 7.92
N GLN A 97 1.70 9.10 8.82
CA GLN A 97 1.22 10.01 9.85
C GLN A 97 0.67 11.26 9.19
N LEU A 98 -0.59 11.57 9.47
CA LEU A 98 -1.21 12.81 9.01
C LEU A 98 -0.67 13.96 9.87
N TYR A 99 0.15 14.84 9.28
CA TYR A 99 0.49 16.10 9.92
C TYR A 99 -0.64 17.10 9.70
N ARG A 100 -1.21 17.61 10.79
CA ARG A 100 -2.18 18.70 10.73
C ARG A 100 -1.42 20.02 10.78
N VAL A 101 -1.53 20.80 9.70
CA VAL A 101 -1.02 22.18 9.69
C VAL A 101 -1.97 23.02 10.56
N THR A 102 -1.40 23.78 11.49
CA THR A 102 -2.13 24.57 12.50
C THR A 102 -2.86 25.78 11.93
N PHE A 103 -2.62 26.12 10.67
CA PHE A 103 -3.27 27.22 9.97
C PHE A 103 -3.92 26.74 8.68
N GLU A 104 -5.09 27.28 8.40
CA GLU A 104 -5.87 26.96 7.21
C GLU A 104 -5.24 27.64 5.99
N ARG A 105 -4.34 26.93 5.29
CA ARG A 105 -3.62 27.42 4.11
C ARG A 105 -4.51 27.95 2.97
N ASN A 106 -5.81 27.65 2.97
CA ASN A 106 -6.69 27.79 1.81
C ASN A 106 -8.08 28.37 2.12
N SER A 107 -8.25 29.12 3.20
CA SER A 107 -9.49 29.88 3.37
C SER A 107 -9.56 31.02 2.35
N VAL A 108 -10.76 31.38 1.88
CA VAL A 108 -10.97 32.49 0.93
C VAL A 108 -10.33 33.79 1.44
N ARG A 109 -10.24 33.96 2.76
CA ARG A 109 -9.56 35.08 3.43
C ARG A 109 -8.04 35.09 3.27
N VAL A 110 -7.39 33.93 3.10
CA VAL A 110 -5.93 33.80 2.88
C VAL A 110 -5.57 33.87 1.39
N LYS A 111 -6.55 33.58 0.52
CA LYS A 111 -6.44 33.67 -0.95
C LYS A 111 -6.76 35.06 -1.52
N ASP A 112 -6.62 36.13 -0.74
CA ASP A 112 -6.44 37.44 -1.37
C ASP A 112 -5.07 37.43 -2.05
N LEU A 113 -5.08 36.98 -3.31
CA LEU A 113 -4.00 36.80 -4.29
C LEU A 113 -3.10 38.03 -4.50
N ARG A 114 -3.28 39.08 -3.70
CA ARG A 114 -2.49 40.31 -3.73
C ARG A 114 -1.10 40.16 -3.10
N TYR A 115 -0.77 39.05 -2.42
CA TYR A 115 0.57 38.88 -1.84
C TYR A 115 1.56 38.30 -2.86
N VAL A 116 1.19 37.18 -3.51
CA VAL A 116 2.05 36.55 -4.53
C VAL A 116 2.13 37.41 -5.78
N GLN A 117 1.01 38.01 -6.21
CA GLN A 117 1.00 38.90 -7.38
C GLN A 117 1.87 40.14 -7.11
N ARG A 118 1.75 40.81 -5.96
CA ARG A 118 2.62 41.95 -5.62
C ARG A 118 4.09 41.57 -5.57
N VAL A 119 4.44 40.44 -4.94
CA VAL A 119 5.85 40.01 -4.87
C VAL A 119 6.43 39.75 -6.27
N LEU A 120 5.67 39.10 -7.15
CA LEU A 120 6.09 38.88 -8.54
C LEU A 120 6.14 40.19 -9.35
N ASP A 121 5.18 41.10 -9.15
CA ASP A 121 5.19 42.42 -9.81
C ASP A 121 6.38 43.28 -9.33
N PHE A 122 6.79 43.17 -8.06
CA PHE A 122 7.98 43.82 -7.50
C PHE A 122 9.29 43.21 -8.02
N ASP A 123 9.37 41.88 -8.14
CA ASP A 123 10.54 41.20 -8.74
C ASP A 123 10.70 41.55 -10.24
N ALA A 124 9.58 41.67 -10.97
CA ALA A 124 9.56 42.06 -12.38
C ALA A 124 10.00 43.52 -12.60
N ALA A 125 9.83 44.40 -11.60
CA ALA A 125 10.21 45.81 -11.69
C ALA A 125 11.73 46.06 -11.53
N ALA A 126 12.55 45.02 -11.32
CA ALA A 126 14.03 45.06 -11.31
C ALA A 126 14.65 46.23 -10.51
N GLN A 127 14.00 46.64 -9.43
CA GLN A 127 14.45 47.74 -8.60
C GLN A 127 15.11 47.15 -7.34
N PRO A 128 16.38 47.48 -7.02
CA PRO A 128 17.15 46.82 -5.98
C PRO A 128 16.67 47.28 -4.60
N HIS A 129 15.58 46.70 -4.12
CA HIS A 129 15.04 46.96 -2.80
C HIS A 129 15.64 45.97 -1.80
N GLY A 130 16.42 46.48 -0.85
CA GLY A 130 16.97 45.68 0.24
C GLY A 130 15.88 45.27 1.22
N PHE A 131 15.48 44.00 1.22
CA PHE A 131 14.54 43.46 2.20
C PHE A 131 15.26 43.12 3.50
N ILE A 132 14.95 43.85 4.58
CA ILE A 132 15.40 43.51 5.93
C ILE A 132 14.30 42.67 6.59
N PHE A 133 14.51 41.35 6.66
CA PHE A 133 13.60 40.46 7.37
C PHE A 133 13.96 40.44 8.87
N ARG A 134 13.08 40.99 9.70
CA ARG A 134 13.17 40.86 11.16
C ARG A 134 12.19 39.78 11.62
N ILE A 135 12.71 38.63 12.01
CA ILE A 135 11.92 37.53 12.55
C ILE A 135 11.80 37.74 14.06
N GLN A 136 10.60 38.05 14.54
CA GLN A 136 10.27 38.00 15.96
C GLN A 136 9.70 36.62 16.29
N SER A 137 10.39 35.89 17.16
CA SER A 137 9.89 34.70 17.84
C SER A 137 9.02 35.13 19.03
N SER A 138 7.75 34.75 19.03
CA SER A 138 6.83 34.88 20.18
C SER A 138 7.05 33.79 21.21
#